data_AF-A0A958YW66-F1
#
_entry.id   AF-A0A958YW66-F1
#
_cell.length_a   1.000
_cell.length_b   1.000
_cell.length_c   1.000
_cell.angle_alpha   90.00
_cell.angle_beta   90.00
_cell.angle_gamma   90.00
#
_symmetry.space_group_name_H-M   'P 1'
#
loop_
_entity.id
_entity.type
_entity.pdbx_description
1 polymer ?
#
loop_
_entity_poly.entity_id
_entity_poly.type
_entity_poly.pdbx_seq_one_letter_code
_entity_poly.pdbx_strand_id
1 'polypeptide(L)'
;RRFQSLCPFELPGEKERKEIWLKNMPKQLQFSEDIDLDAIARKYDLTGSNIVNIIQYCSLQALNQKSNILTRILLMEGIKREYLKEDRIF
;
A
#
# COMPACT_ATOMS: atom_id res chain seq x y z
N ARG A 1 -6.72 28.25 28.38
CA ARG A 1 -7.78 27.27 28.00
C ARG A 1 -7.07 25.96 27.62
N ARG A 2 -7.24 24.87 28.37
CA ARG A 2 -6.67 23.55 28.02
C ARG A 2 -7.46 22.97 26.84
N PHE A 3 -6.78 22.53 25.79
CA PHE A 3 -7.41 21.75 24.71
C PHE A 3 -7.73 20.35 25.26
N GLN A 4 -9.02 19.99 25.29
CA GLN A 4 -9.53 18.67 25.74
C GLN A 4 -10.01 17.81 24.55
N SER A 5 -9.61 18.14 23.32
CA SER A 5 -9.99 17.37 22.15
C SER A 5 -8.88 16.38 21.82
N LEU A 6 -9.14 15.10 22.04
CA LEU A 6 -8.33 13.99 21.54
C LEU A 6 -8.89 13.61 20.16
N CYS A 7 -8.07 13.66 19.11
CA CYS A 7 -8.46 13.19 17.79
C CYS A 7 -7.89 11.77 17.61
N PRO A 8 -8.71 10.70 17.71
CA PRO A 8 -8.22 9.35 17.46
C PRO A 8 -7.91 9.19 15.97
N PHE A 9 -6.72 8.66 15.67
CA PHE A 9 -6.36 8.25 14.32
C PHE A 9 -6.64 6.76 14.19
N GLU A 10 -7.79 6.42 13.64
CA GLU A 10 -8.19 5.04 13.37
C GLU A 10 -7.44 4.49 12.15
N LEU A 11 -7.36 3.17 12.07
CA LEU A 11 -6.84 2.50 10.88
C LEU A 11 -7.77 2.78 9.68
N PRO A 12 -7.21 3.05 8.49
CA PRO A 12 -8.04 3.33 7.33
C PRO A 12 -8.87 2.09 6.97
N GLY A 13 -10.17 2.28 6.70
CA GLY A 13 -11.05 1.21 6.20
C GLY A 13 -10.72 0.79 4.77
N GLU A 14 -11.40 -0.23 4.24
CA GLU A 14 -11.19 -0.75 2.87
C GLU A 14 -11.22 0.35 1.79
N LYS A 15 -12.23 1.22 1.84
CA LYS A 15 -12.39 2.33 0.89
C LYS A 15 -11.25 3.34 0.98
N GLU A 16 -10.87 3.71 2.20
CA GLU A 16 -9.80 4.67 2.46
C GLU A 16 -8.45 4.10 2.03
N ARG A 17 -8.19 2.82 2.29
CA ARG A 17 -6.98 2.14 1.79
C ARG A 17 -6.90 2.19 0.27
N LYS A 18 -8.00 1.90 -0.44
CA LYS A 18 -8.05 2.04 -1.90
C LYS A 18 -7.75 3.47 -2.35
N GLU A 19 -8.33 4.47 -1.68
CA GLU A 19 -8.01 5.87 -1.99
C GLU A 19 -6.54 6.21 -1.76
N ILE A 20 -5.95 5.73 -0.67
CA ILE A 20 -4.53 5.94 -0.37
C ILE A 20 -3.67 5.33 -1.48
N TRP A 21 -3.98 4.10 -1.93
CA TRP A 21 -3.30 3.48 -3.07
C TRP A 21 -3.36 4.37 -4.31
N LEU A 22 -4.56 4.78 -4.72
CA LEU A 22 -4.75 5.57 -5.93
C LEU A 22 -4.09 6.95 -5.85
N LYS A 23 -4.13 7.61 -4.68
CA LYS A 23 -3.56 8.96 -4.48
C LYS A 23 -2.04 8.95 -4.42
N ASN A 24 -1.43 7.88 -3.90
CA ASN A 24 0.02 7.79 -3.72
C ASN A 24 0.74 7.09 -4.88
N MET A 25 -0.01 6.50 -5.82
CA MET A 25 0.58 5.81 -6.97
C MET A 25 1.26 6.82 -7.92
N PRO A 26 2.54 6.61 -8.27
CA PRO A 26 3.19 7.43 -9.28
C PRO A 26 2.50 7.30 -10.63
N LYS A 27 2.29 8.40 -11.36
CA LYS A 27 1.65 8.41 -12.68
C LYS A 27 2.32 7.50 -13.72
N GLN A 28 3.60 7.21 -13.52
CA GLN A 28 4.42 6.40 -14.44
C GLN A 28 4.27 4.90 -14.15
N LEU A 29 3.90 4.51 -12.92
CA LEU A 29 3.77 3.13 -12.49
C LEU A 29 2.33 2.66 -12.75
N GLN A 30 2.17 1.66 -13.61
CA GLN A 30 0.87 1.12 -14.00
C GLN A 30 0.64 -0.22 -13.32
N PHE A 31 -0.59 -0.48 -12.87
CA PHE A 31 -0.96 -1.82 -12.40
C PHE A 31 -1.05 -2.79 -13.56
N SER A 32 -0.57 -4.01 -13.35
CA SER A 32 -0.86 -5.13 -14.23
C SER A 32 -2.35 -5.50 -14.17
N GLU A 33 -2.90 -6.03 -15.27
CA GLU A 33 -4.33 -6.36 -15.43
C GLU A 33 -4.82 -7.42 -14.42
N ASP A 34 -3.90 -8.22 -13.87
CA ASP A 34 -4.19 -9.27 -12.88
C ASP A 34 -4.28 -8.77 -11.44
N ILE A 35 -4.14 -7.46 -11.21
CA ILE A 35 -4.23 -6.85 -9.87
C ILE A 35 -5.62 -6.27 -9.63
N ASP A 36 -6.37 -6.94 -8.76
CA ASP A 36 -7.60 -6.39 -8.18
C ASP A 36 -7.27 -5.60 -6.91
N LEU A 37 -7.22 -4.27 -7.04
CA LEU A 37 -6.90 -3.37 -5.92
C LEU A 37 -7.97 -3.40 -4.82
N ASP A 38 -9.25 -3.61 -5.17
CA ASP A 38 -10.33 -3.74 -4.20
C ASP A 38 -10.14 -4.99 -3.34
N ALA A 39 -9.77 -6.12 -3.97
CA ALA A 39 -9.47 -7.35 -3.26
C ALA A 39 -8.26 -7.19 -2.31
N ILE A 40 -7.21 -6.48 -2.75
CA ILE A 40 -6.04 -6.17 -1.90
C ILE A 40 -6.42 -5.30 -0.71
N ALA A 41 -7.17 -4.22 -0.94
CA ALA A 41 -7.59 -3.29 0.11
C ALA A 41 -8.52 -3.95 1.14
N ARG A 42 -9.32 -4.93 0.72
CA ARG A 42 -10.17 -5.73 1.62
C ARG A 42 -9.37 -6.77 2.40
N LYS A 43 -8.46 -7.48 1.73
CA LYS A 43 -7.75 -8.63 2.31
C LYS A 43 -6.70 -8.22 3.34
N TYR A 44 -5.97 -7.13 3.10
CA TYR A 44 -4.84 -6.74 3.95
C TYR A 44 -5.18 -5.51 4.78
N ASP A 45 -5.03 -5.64 6.09
CA ASP A 45 -5.21 -4.54 7.03
C ASP A 45 -3.93 -3.71 7.12
N LEU A 46 -3.78 -2.79 6.16
CA LEU A 46 -2.60 -1.95 5.98
C LEU A 46 -2.84 -0.54 6.52
N THR A 47 -1.86 0.01 7.24
CA THR A 47 -1.84 1.43 7.57
C THR A 47 -1.55 2.27 6.32
N GLY A 48 -1.84 3.58 6.37
CA GLY A 48 -1.44 4.49 5.30
C GLY A 48 0.07 4.48 5.03
N SER A 49 0.88 4.37 6.09
CA SER A 49 2.34 4.26 6.00
C SER A 49 2.78 2.96 5.31
N ASN A 50 2.14 1.82 5.60
CA ASN A 50 2.47 0.58 4.91
C ASN A 50 2.20 0.69 3.41
N ILE A 51 1.04 1.24 3.02
CA ILE A 51 0.69 1.40 1.60
C ILE A 51 1.76 2.23 0.87
N VAL A 52 2.14 3.38 1.44
CA VAL A 52 3.16 4.25 0.85
C VAL A 52 4.51 3.53 0.75
N ASN A 53 4.91 2.79 1.78
CA ASN A 53 6.16 2.02 1.76
C ASN A 53 6.14 0.93 0.68
N ILE A 54 5.02 0.23 0.51
CA ILE A 54 4.86 -0.80 -0.52
C ILE A 54 4.97 -0.17 -1.91
N ILE A 55 4.30 0.96 -2.14
CA ILE A 55 4.37 1.69 -3.41
C ILE A 55 5.81 2.09 -3.72
N GLN A 56 6.54 2.64 -2.75
CA GLN A 56 7.95 3.03 -2.93
C GLN A 56 8.83 1.84 -3.28
N TYR A 57 8.70 0.75 -2.52
CA TYR A 57 9.44 -0.49 -2.79
C TYR A 57 9.16 -1.01 -4.21
N CYS A 58 7.88 -1.13 -4.56
CA CYS A 58 7.46 -1.60 -5.88
C CYS A 58 7.96 -0.69 -7.01
N SER A 59 7.89 0.63 -6.82
CA SER A 59 8.38 1.60 -7.80
C SER A 59 9.86 1.41 -8.07
N LEU A 60 10.67 1.27 -7.01
CA LEU A 60 12.12 1.07 -7.15
C LEU A 60 12.46 -0.25 -7.82
N GLN A 61 11.73 -1.33 -7.50
CA GLN A 61 11.97 -2.63 -8.13
C GLN A 61 11.56 -2.66 -9.61
N ALA A 62 10.45 -2.03 -9.96
CA ALA A 62 10.02 -1.90 -11.35
C ALA A 62 11.06 -1.11 -12.17
N LEU A 63 11.53 0.03 -11.64
CA LEU A 63 12.58 0.84 -12.26
C LEU A 63 13.90 0.07 -12.43
N ASN A 64 14.31 -0.72 -11.44
CA ASN A 64 15.50 -1.55 -11.51
C ASN A 64 15.41 -2.59 -12.65
N GLN A 65 14.20 -3.09 -12.91
CA GLN A 65 13.90 -4.01 -14.02
C GLN A 65 13.67 -3.28 -15.36
N LYS A 66 13.87 -1.96 -15.42
CA LYS A 66 13.55 -1.09 -16.57
C LYS A 66 12.08 -1.25 -17.03
N SER A 67 11.20 -1.54 -16.08
CA SER A 67 9.77 -1.69 -16.27
C SER A 67 9.02 -0.55 -15.55
N ASN A 68 7.82 -0.27 -16.02
CA ASN A 68 6.89 0.64 -15.38
C ASN A 68 5.59 -0.07 -14.95
N ILE A 69 5.61 -1.41 -14.94
CA ILE A 69 4.46 -2.24 -14.58
C ILE A 69 4.66 -2.81 -13.18
N LEU A 70 3.71 -2.50 -12.29
CA LEU A 70 3.55 -3.17 -11.02
C LEU A 70 2.89 -4.53 -11.26
N THR A 71 3.66 -5.60 -11.13
CA THR A 71 3.17 -6.98 -11.23
C THR A 71 2.61 -7.45 -9.89
N ARG A 72 1.71 -8.43 -9.94
CA ARG A 72 1.14 -9.03 -8.73
C ARG A 72 2.20 -9.65 -7.83
N ILE A 73 3.24 -10.26 -8.41
CA ILE A 73 4.36 -10.83 -7.66
C ILE A 73 5.04 -9.75 -6.81
N LEU A 74 5.40 -8.63 -7.44
CA LEU A 74 6.10 -7.54 -6.78
C LEU A 74 5.25 -6.88 -5.69
N LEU A 75 3.97 -6.68 -5.96
CA LEU A 75 3.02 -6.15 -4.98
C LEU A 75 2.94 -7.06 -3.75
N MET A 76 2.84 -8.38 -3.96
CA MET A 76 2.75 -9.35 -2.87
C MET A 76 4.03 -9.42 -2.05
N GLU A 77 5.20 -9.32 -2.67
CA GLU A 77 6.49 -9.21 -1.98
C GLU A 77 6.55 -7.95 -1.10
N GLY A 78 6.09 -6.81 -1.63
CA GLY A 78 6.01 -5.57 -0.88
C GLY A 78 5.09 -5.67 0.34
N ILE A 79 3.88 -6.22 0.18
CA ILE A 79 2.95 -6.42 1.30
C ILE A 79 3.56 -7.35 2.35
N LYS A 80 4.14 -8.49 1.93
CA LYS A 80 4.80 -9.43 2.83
C LYS A 80 5.93 -8.76 3.62
N ARG A 81 6.72 -7.91 2.96
CA ARG A 81 7.81 -7.17 3.60
C ARG A 81 7.30 -6.23 4.69
N GLU A 82 6.20 -5.51 4.46
CA GLU A 82 5.63 -4.63 5.48
C GLU A 82 5.00 -5.41 6.64
N TYR A 83 4.34 -6.54 6.36
CA TYR A 83 3.80 -7.41 7.42
C TYR A 83 4.90 -7.97 8.32
N LEU A 84 6.00 -8.44 7.73
CA LEU A 84 7.14 -8.96 8.47
C LEU A 84 7.85 -7.89 9.32
N LYS A 85 7.82 -6.62 8.93
CA LYS A 85 8.37 -5.52 9.76
C LYS A 85 7.55 -5.24 11.02
N GLU A 86 6.26 -5.58 10.98
CA GLU A 86 5.33 -5.41 12.10
C GLU A 86 5.09 -6.71 12.87
N ASP A 87 5.93 -7.74 12.65
CA ASP A 87 5.78 -9.09 13.21
C ASP A 87 4.39 -9.70 12.97
N ARG A 88 3.71 -9.29 11.89
CA ARG A 88 2.40 -9.82 11.49
C ARG A 88 2.56 -11.06 10.63
N ILE A 89 1.65 -12.01 10.82
CA ILE A 89 1.54 -13.21 9.97
C ILE A 89 0.90 -12.80 8.64
N PHE A 90 1.55 -13.17 7.53
CA PHE A 90 1.11 -12.88 6.16
C PHE A 90 0.17 -13.97 5.60
#